data_AF-A0ABD0C3M0-F1
#
_entry.id   AF-A0ABD0C3M0-F1
#
_cell.length_a   1.000
_cell.length_b   1.000
_cell.length_c   1.000
_cell.angle_alpha   90.00
_cell.angle_beta   90.00
_cell.angle_gamma   90.00
#
_symmetry.space_group_name_H-M   'P 1'
#
loop_
_entity.id
_entity.type
_entity.pdbx_description
1 polymer ?
#
loop_
_entity_poly.entity_id
_entity_poly.type
_entity_poly.pdbx_seq_one_letter_code
_entity_poly.pdbx_strand_id
1 'polypeptide(L)'
;MKIGELLKMTRTNIGWTQKKMSAGIVSESFYSKVERGVHHIDADTLLEILKAKRINPALFFNPTLSDEKNTISNLIANKIINAVNRRDIQAWQQVAEEYEENKKKGIEYTQWISYALDLGQAWILRSPKKVTLKTQAQVKRIANADNWNMFTYTLMGTAFIILKPDEVKYFTHRAYSIFKKSKGMMNAQVTTSAGALAVNFLIYAYIHNFDKREYQETFEFFEELPMTAENLIYRIILKYYQALLNQSQNDIEKYGSILKDEKFFCVLQDDN
;
A
#
# COMPACT_ATOMS: atom_id res chain seq x y z
N MET A 1 -2.65 -8.76 24.00
CA MET A 1 -3.83 -8.11 24.59
C MET A 1 -5.09 -8.85 24.15
N LYS A 2 -6.03 -9.13 25.07
CA LYS A 2 -7.34 -9.76 24.76
C LYS A 2 -8.40 -8.69 24.42
N ILE A 3 -9.48 -9.08 23.76
CA ILE A 3 -10.60 -8.18 23.39
C ILE A 3 -11.18 -7.41 24.58
N GLY A 4 -11.32 -8.06 25.74
CA GLY A 4 -11.82 -7.40 26.96
C GLY A 4 -10.92 -6.26 27.46
N GLU A 5 -9.60 -6.44 27.40
CA GLU A 5 -8.62 -5.41 27.76
C GLU A 5 -8.66 -4.24 26.79
N LEU A 6 -8.81 -4.52 25.50
CA LEU A 6 -8.94 -3.51 24.44
C LEU A 6 -10.24 -2.70 24.59
N LEU A 7 -11.36 -3.35 24.92
CA LEU A 7 -12.62 -2.70 25.25
C LEU A 7 -12.46 -1.77 26.45
N LYS A 8 -11.82 -2.24 27.52
CA LYS A 8 -11.51 -1.44 28.71
C LYS A 8 -10.68 -0.22 28.38
N MET A 9 -9.56 -0.42 27.66
CA MET A 9 -8.66 0.66 27.25
C MET A 9 -9.39 1.70 26.38
N THR A 10 -10.13 1.24 25.37
CA THR A 10 -10.91 2.12 24.48
C THR A 10 -11.90 2.95 25.29
N ARG A 11 -12.68 2.29 26.17
CA ARG A 11 -13.67 2.93 27.02
C ARG A 11 -13.06 3.94 27.98
N THR A 12 -11.93 3.62 28.62
CA THR A 12 -11.26 4.54 29.56
C THR A 12 -10.66 5.73 28.86
N ASN A 13 -10.07 5.54 27.67
CA ASN A 13 -9.47 6.63 26.89
C ASN A 13 -10.50 7.68 26.47
N ILE A 14 -11.76 7.28 26.24
CA ILE A 14 -12.88 8.19 25.92
C ILE A 14 -13.71 8.59 27.14
N GLY A 15 -13.32 8.18 28.35
CA GLY A 15 -13.96 8.55 29.62
C GLY A 15 -15.37 7.99 29.83
N TRP A 16 -15.70 6.84 29.26
CA TRP A 16 -17.04 6.27 29.37
C TRP A 16 -17.19 5.25 30.51
N THR A 17 -18.40 5.18 31.07
CA THR A 17 -18.80 4.11 32.00
C THR A 17 -19.07 2.81 31.24
N GLN A 18 -19.08 1.68 31.94
CA GLN A 18 -19.41 0.37 31.36
C GLN A 18 -20.83 0.35 30.80
N LYS A 19 -21.82 0.85 31.56
CA LYS A 19 -23.18 1.09 31.06
C LYS A 19 -23.24 1.96 29.80
N LYS A 20 -22.47 3.06 29.78
CA LYS A 20 -22.45 3.93 28.61
C LYS A 20 -21.90 3.17 27.42
N MET A 21 -20.75 2.50 27.55
CA MET A 21 -20.10 1.77 26.47
C MET A 21 -20.93 0.59 25.95
N SER A 22 -21.61 -0.17 26.83
CA SER A 22 -22.41 -1.34 26.42
C SER A 22 -23.61 -0.99 25.54
N ALA A 23 -24.02 0.27 25.51
CA ALA A 23 -25.08 0.82 24.65
C ALA A 23 -26.45 0.11 24.74
N GLY A 24 -26.68 -0.69 25.79
CA GLY A 24 -27.87 -1.54 25.89
C GLY A 24 -27.84 -2.78 25.00
N ILE A 25 -26.80 -2.99 24.19
CA ILE A 25 -26.60 -4.21 23.39
C ILE A 25 -26.35 -5.41 24.31
N VAL A 26 -25.60 -5.17 25.38
CA VAL A 26 -25.40 -6.14 26.46
C VAL A 26 -25.60 -5.46 27.82
N SER A 27 -25.89 -6.28 28.84
CA SER A 27 -25.97 -5.77 30.21
C SER A 27 -24.61 -5.24 30.69
N GLU A 28 -24.63 -4.23 31.57
CA GLU A 28 -23.41 -3.68 32.19
C GLU A 28 -22.62 -4.78 32.93
N SER A 29 -23.31 -5.69 33.60
CA SER A 29 -22.69 -6.84 34.28
C SER A 29 -21.97 -7.77 33.30
N PHE A 30 -22.61 -8.11 32.16
CA PHE A 30 -21.98 -8.91 31.12
C PHE A 30 -20.75 -8.19 30.55
N TYR A 31 -20.88 -6.91 30.17
CA TYR A 31 -19.79 -6.11 29.65
C TYR A 31 -18.60 -6.02 30.63
N SER A 32 -18.89 -5.84 31.93
CA SER A 32 -17.88 -5.84 33.00
C SER A 32 -17.14 -7.17 33.14
N LYS A 33 -17.84 -8.30 32.93
CA LYS A 33 -17.22 -9.63 32.91
C LYS A 33 -16.36 -9.84 31.65
N VAL A 34 -16.77 -9.29 30.51
CA VAL A 34 -15.94 -9.29 29.28
C VAL A 34 -14.65 -8.50 29.49
N GLU A 35 -14.72 -7.28 30.04
CA GLU A 35 -13.52 -6.46 30.31
C GLU A 35 -12.53 -7.13 31.28
N ARG A 36 -13.03 -7.98 32.18
CA ARG A 36 -12.21 -8.76 33.13
C ARG A 36 -11.74 -10.11 32.57
N GLY A 37 -12.10 -10.45 31.33
CA GLY A 37 -11.76 -11.73 30.72
C GLY A 37 -12.50 -12.95 31.31
N VAL A 38 -13.59 -12.72 32.04
CA VAL A 38 -14.45 -13.77 32.62
C VAL A 38 -15.43 -14.31 31.59
N HIS A 39 -15.87 -13.47 30.66
CA HIS A 39 -16.74 -13.87 29.55
C HIS A 39 -16.11 -13.49 28.21
N HIS A 40 -16.41 -14.30 27.20
CA HIS A 40 -16.13 -13.96 25.81
C HIS A 40 -17.29 -13.16 25.23
N ILE A 41 -16.97 -12.31 24.27
CA ILE A 41 -17.95 -11.60 23.43
C ILE A 41 -17.75 -12.11 22.00
N ASP A 42 -18.84 -12.43 21.32
CA ASP A 42 -18.79 -12.81 19.91
C ASP A 42 -18.56 -11.59 19.01
N ALA A 43 -18.17 -11.85 17.76
CA ALA A 43 -17.78 -10.81 16.82
C ALA A 43 -18.95 -9.89 16.44
N ASP A 44 -20.15 -10.43 16.28
CA ASP A 44 -21.33 -9.66 15.85
C ASP A 44 -21.77 -8.71 16.96
N THR A 45 -21.90 -9.20 18.20
CA THR A 45 -22.20 -8.38 19.38
C THR A 45 -21.16 -7.28 19.59
N LEU A 46 -19.87 -7.60 19.41
CA LEU A 46 -18.80 -6.60 19.49
C LEU A 46 -18.96 -5.52 18.42
N LEU A 47 -19.20 -5.90 17.16
CA LEU A 47 -19.39 -4.97 16.07
C LEU A 47 -20.63 -4.09 16.27
N GLU A 48 -21.72 -4.63 16.83
CA GLU A 48 -22.91 -3.87 17.20
C GLU A 48 -22.61 -2.81 18.26
N ILE A 49 -21.86 -3.17 19.31
CA ILE A 49 -21.40 -2.20 20.32
C ILE A 49 -20.57 -1.09 19.68
N LEU A 50 -19.57 -1.44 18.87
CA LEU A 50 -18.69 -0.47 18.21
C LEU A 50 -19.49 0.46 17.29
N LYS A 51 -20.42 -0.09 16.50
CA LYS A 51 -21.30 0.67 15.60
C LYS A 51 -22.23 1.60 16.36
N ALA A 52 -22.90 1.12 17.41
CA ALA A 52 -23.77 1.93 18.27
C ALA A 52 -23.01 3.10 18.91
N LYS A 53 -21.70 2.92 19.13
CA LYS A 53 -20.79 3.92 19.69
C LYS A 53 -20.00 4.72 18.69
N ARG A 54 -20.21 4.49 17.39
CA ARG A 54 -19.48 5.15 16.29
C ARG A 54 -17.96 5.00 16.45
N ILE A 55 -17.51 3.89 17.02
CA ILE A 55 -16.10 3.53 17.12
C ILE A 55 -15.73 2.78 15.85
N ASN A 56 -14.71 3.25 15.15
CA ASN A 56 -14.22 2.61 13.93
C ASN A 56 -13.60 1.23 14.28
N PRO A 57 -14.14 0.11 13.76
CA PRO A 57 -13.60 -1.22 14.07
C PRO A 57 -12.13 -1.40 13.69
N ALA A 58 -11.68 -0.83 12.57
CA ALA A 58 -10.29 -0.94 12.14
C ALA A 58 -9.33 -0.25 13.13
N LEU A 59 -9.71 0.92 13.65
CA LEU A 59 -8.93 1.61 14.69
C LEU A 59 -8.99 0.88 16.03
N PHE A 60 -10.16 0.32 16.36
CA PHE A 60 -10.34 -0.46 17.57
C PHE A 60 -9.36 -1.65 17.62
N PHE A 61 -9.29 -2.46 16.55
CA PHE A 61 -8.42 -3.64 16.54
C PHE A 61 -6.94 -3.33 16.30
N ASN A 62 -6.57 -2.10 15.91
CA ASN A 62 -5.19 -1.76 15.57
C ASN A 62 -4.16 -2.16 16.66
N PRO A 63 -4.38 -1.89 17.96
CA PRO A 63 -3.44 -2.28 19.02
C PRO A 63 -3.32 -3.79 19.25
N THR A 64 -4.30 -4.59 18.80
CA THR A 64 -4.26 -6.05 18.88
C THR A 64 -3.65 -6.70 17.64
N LEU A 65 -3.58 -5.99 16.52
CA LEU A 65 -3.07 -6.51 15.24
C LEU A 65 -1.56 -6.31 15.06
N SER A 66 -0.90 -5.53 15.94
CA SER A 66 0.56 -5.45 15.98
C SER A 66 1.14 -6.68 16.66
N ASP A 67 1.38 -7.74 15.89
CA ASP A 67 2.27 -8.82 16.30
C ASP A 67 3.70 -8.53 15.83
N GLU A 68 4.66 -9.26 16.43
CA GLU A 68 6.09 -9.15 16.12
C GLU A 68 6.36 -9.38 14.62
N LYS A 69 5.66 -10.34 14.02
CA LYS A 69 5.74 -10.71 12.61
C LYS A 69 5.34 -9.56 11.68
N ASN A 70 4.21 -8.89 11.93
CA ASN A 70 3.76 -7.73 11.17
C ASN A 70 4.70 -6.55 11.35
N THR A 71 5.18 -6.32 12.58
CA THR A 71 6.10 -5.23 12.88
C THR A 71 7.42 -5.39 12.12
N ILE A 72 8.04 -6.57 12.22
CA ILE A 72 9.30 -6.88 11.53
C ILE A 72 9.09 -6.89 10.00
N SER A 73 7.96 -7.39 9.51
CA SER A 73 7.62 -7.32 8.08
C SER A 73 7.54 -5.87 7.59
N ASN A 74 6.87 -4.98 8.31
CA ASN A 74 6.75 -3.58 7.94
C ASN A 74 8.13 -2.87 7.95
N LEU A 75 9.01 -3.21 8.89
CA LEU A 75 10.38 -2.69 8.91
C LEU A 75 11.17 -3.10 7.67
N ILE A 76 11.18 -4.40 7.33
CA ILE A 76 11.85 -4.88 6.11
C ILE A 76 11.25 -4.26 4.86
N ALA A 77 9.92 -4.17 4.78
CA ALA A 77 9.23 -3.54 3.66
C ALA A 77 9.64 -2.09 3.42
N ASN A 78 9.72 -1.29 4.49
CA ASN A 78 10.15 0.09 4.39
C ASN A 78 11.59 0.21 3.87
N LYS A 79 12.48 -0.70 4.27
CA LYS A 79 13.85 -0.77 3.75
C LYS A 79 13.87 -1.13 2.26
N ILE A 80 13.05 -2.11 1.84
CA ILE A 80 12.90 -2.49 0.42
C ILE A 80 12.41 -1.27 -0.40
N ILE A 81 11.33 -0.63 0.05
CA ILE A 81 10.74 0.53 -0.65
C ILE A 81 11.76 1.66 -0.79
N ASN A 82 12.53 1.94 0.27
CA ASN A 82 13.57 2.96 0.23
C ASN A 82 14.65 2.63 -0.82
N ALA A 83 15.18 1.40 -0.80
CA ALA A 83 16.17 0.95 -1.77
C ALA A 83 15.64 1.01 -3.21
N VAL A 84 14.40 0.58 -3.44
CA VAL A 84 13.75 0.63 -4.77
C VAL A 84 13.58 2.07 -5.24
N ASN A 85 13.06 2.96 -4.40
CA ASN A 85 12.83 4.36 -4.74
C ASN A 85 14.13 5.13 -5.02
N ARG A 86 15.25 4.68 -4.47
CA ARG A 86 16.60 5.24 -4.73
C ARG A 86 17.39 4.49 -5.79
N ARG A 87 16.83 3.38 -6.31
CA ARG A 87 17.52 2.42 -7.18
C ARG A 87 18.86 1.93 -6.60
N ASP A 88 18.93 1.81 -5.28
CA ASP A 88 20.13 1.40 -4.57
C ASP A 88 20.19 -0.13 -4.46
N ILE A 89 20.87 -0.76 -5.41
CA ILE A 89 21.01 -2.22 -5.44
C ILE A 89 21.83 -2.75 -4.25
N GLN A 90 22.76 -1.95 -3.71
CA GLN A 90 23.57 -2.36 -2.56
C GLN A 90 22.71 -2.36 -1.29
N ALA A 91 21.94 -1.29 -1.06
CA ALA A 91 20.98 -1.25 0.04
C ALA A 91 19.92 -2.36 -0.09
N TRP A 92 19.42 -2.62 -1.30
CA TRP A 92 18.49 -3.74 -1.53
C TRP A 92 19.13 -5.09 -1.15
N GLN A 93 20.40 -5.31 -1.52
CA GLN A 93 21.11 -6.56 -1.23
C GLN A 93 21.30 -6.76 0.28
N GLN A 94 21.66 -5.71 1.01
CA GLN A 94 21.76 -5.75 2.48
C GLN A 94 20.42 -6.17 3.13
N VAL A 95 19.31 -5.65 2.61
CA VAL A 95 17.96 -6.00 3.13
C VAL A 95 17.60 -7.45 2.80
N ALA A 96 17.98 -7.95 1.63
CA ALA A 96 17.78 -9.35 1.25
C ALA A 96 18.60 -10.31 2.13
N GLU A 97 19.85 -9.95 2.44
CA GLU A 97 20.72 -10.71 3.34
C GLU A 97 20.15 -10.72 4.77
N GLU A 98 19.75 -9.56 5.30
CA GLU A 98 19.09 -9.43 6.60
C GLU A 98 17.82 -10.32 6.69
N TYR A 99 16.98 -10.29 5.64
CA TYR A 99 15.77 -11.11 5.57
C TYR A 99 16.08 -12.62 5.65
N GLU A 100 17.07 -13.10 4.88
CA GLU A 100 17.44 -14.51 4.89
C GLU A 100 18.16 -14.95 6.18
N GLU A 101 19.01 -14.11 6.75
CA GLU A 101 19.63 -14.37 8.06
C GLU A 101 18.59 -14.45 9.18
N ASN A 102 17.63 -13.53 9.19
CA ASN A 102 16.56 -13.52 10.17
C ASN A 102 15.68 -14.77 10.04
N LYS A 103 15.37 -15.21 8.81
CA LYS A 103 14.66 -16.49 8.60
C LYS A 103 15.44 -17.69 9.14
N LYS A 104 16.77 -17.74 8.96
CA LYS A 104 17.61 -18.80 9.56
C LYS A 104 17.57 -18.80 11.09
N LYS A 105 17.34 -17.64 11.71
CA LYS A 105 17.15 -17.47 13.16
C LYS A 105 15.72 -17.77 13.64
N GLY A 106 14.81 -18.18 12.74
CA GLY A 106 13.43 -18.50 13.06
C GLY A 106 12.47 -17.31 13.08
N ILE A 107 12.90 -16.12 12.63
CA ILE A 107 12.02 -14.96 12.50
C ILE A 107 11.08 -15.17 11.32
N GLU A 108 9.78 -15.12 11.59
CA GLU A 108 8.76 -15.23 10.56
C GLU A 108 8.40 -13.87 9.96
N TYR A 109 8.13 -13.90 8.66
CA TYR A 109 7.62 -12.76 7.91
C TYR A 109 6.26 -13.08 7.31
N THR A 110 5.49 -12.04 7.08
CA THR A 110 4.34 -12.13 6.18
C THR A 110 4.80 -12.49 4.76
N GLN A 111 4.03 -13.30 4.06
CA GLN A 111 4.42 -13.89 2.77
C GLN A 111 4.77 -12.84 1.70
N TRP A 112 4.19 -11.65 1.79
CA TRP A 112 4.36 -10.59 0.80
C TRP A 112 5.77 -9.99 0.76
N ILE A 113 6.56 -10.11 1.84
CA ILE A 113 7.94 -9.61 1.89
C ILE A 113 8.81 -10.29 0.83
N SER A 114 8.64 -11.61 0.63
CA SER A 114 9.36 -12.33 -0.43
C SER A 114 9.01 -11.80 -1.83
N TYR A 115 7.76 -11.41 -2.06
CA TYR A 115 7.32 -10.84 -3.34
C TYR A 115 7.86 -9.42 -3.55
N ALA A 116 7.87 -8.61 -2.49
CA ALA A 116 8.43 -7.26 -2.53
C ALA A 116 9.94 -7.27 -2.80
N LEU A 117 10.69 -8.25 -2.27
CA LEU A 117 12.11 -8.43 -2.59
C LEU A 117 12.31 -8.76 -4.07
N ASP A 118 11.64 -9.80 -4.58
CA ASP A 118 11.74 -10.23 -5.98
C ASP A 118 11.43 -9.08 -6.96
N LEU A 119 10.27 -8.43 -6.78
CA LEU A 119 9.84 -7.35 -7.65
C LEU A 119 10.70 -6.10 -7.47
N GLY A 120 11.13 -5.80 -6.24
CA GLY A 120 12.03 -4.68 -5.96
C GLY A 120 13.36 -4.81 -6.70
N GLN A 121 13.97 -6.00 -6.69
CA GLN A 121 15.18 -6.25 -7.47
C GLN A 121 14.94 -6.04 -8.97
N ALA A 122 13.84 -6.58 -9.48
CA ALA A 122 13.49 -6.46 -10.89
C ALA A 122 13.29 -5.00 -11.31
N TRP A 123 12.68 -4.19 -10.43
CA TRP A 123 12.46 -2.77 -10.64
C TRP A 123 13.78 -1.99 -10.69
N ILE A 124 14.67 -2.21 -9.71
CA ILE A 124 16.00 -1.58 -9.64
C ILE A 124 16.83 -1.92 -10.88
N LEU A 125 16.86 -3.21 -11.26
CA LEU A 125 17.64 -3.71 -12.39
C LEU A 125 16.97 -3.54 -13.76
N ARG A 126 15.71 -3.06 -13.79
CA ARG A 126 14.85 -3.02 -14.98
C ARG A 126 14.82 -4.36 -15.74
N SER A 127 14.76 -5.46 -15.00
CA SER A 127 14.93 -6.80 -15.57
C SER A 127 14.11 -7.85 -14.82
N PRO A 128 13.23 -8.59 -15.51
CA PRO A 128 12.42 -9.63 -14.88
C PRO A 128 13.19 -10.94 -14.63
N LYS A 129 14.45 -11.06 -15.08
CA LYS A 129 15.20 -12.34 -15.17
C LYS A 129 15.31 -13.11 -13.85
N LYS A 130 15.34 -12.42 -12.72
CA LYS A 130 15.50 -13.03 -11.39
C LYS A 130 14.18 -13.23 -10.63
N VAL A 131 13.05 -12.84 -11.20
CA VAL A 131 11.75 -12.96 -10.52
C VAL A 131 11.28 -14.40 -10.51
N THR A 132 11.00 -14.93 -9.32
CA THR A 132 10.66 -16.34 -9.13
C THR A 132 9.29 -16.69 -9.74
N LEU A 133 9.11 -17.96 -10.13
CA LEU A 133 7.82 -18.49 -10.61
C LEU A 133 6.71 -18.33 -9.56
N LYS A 134 7.05 -18.42 -8.27
CA LYS A 134 6.12 -18.19 -7.16
C LYS A 134 5.57 -16.76 -7.18
N THR A 135 6.45 -15.78 -7.40
CA THR A 135 6.06 -14.36 -7.51
C THR A 135 5.21 -14.12 -8.76
N GLN A 136 5.61 -14.66 -9.91
CA GLN A 136 4.83 -14.55 -11.16
C GLN A 136 3.41 -15.14 -11.01
N ALA A 137 3.29 -16.32 -10.38
CA ALA A 137 2.00 -16.95 -10.12
C ALA A 137 1.14 -16.11 -9.16
N GLN A 138 1.74 -15.51 -8.13
CA GLN A 138 1.02 -14.65 -7.20
C GLN A 138 0.51 -13.38 -7.89
N VAL A 139 1.32 -12.72 -8.72
CA VAL A 139 0.90 -11.54 -9.50
C VAL A 139 -0.34 -11.87 -10.33
N LYS A 140 -0.32 -12.98 -11.08
CA LYS A 140 -1.49 -13.43 -11.86
C LYS A 140 -2.73 -13.68 -10.99
N ARG A 141 -2.54 -14.24 -9.79
CA ARG A 141 -3.65 -14.49 -8.86
C ARG A 141 -4.26 -13.19 -8.34
N ILE A 142 -3.44 -12.24 -7.89
CA ILE A 142 -3.94 -10.99 -7.30
C ILE A 142 -4.52 -10.04 -8.34
N ALA A 143 -3.98 -10.04 -9.56
CA ALA A 143 -4.43 -9.16 -10.63
C ALA A 143 -5.87 -9.51 -11.09
N ASN A 144 -6.29 -10.75 -10.85
CA ASN A 144 -7.63 -11.24 -11.16
C ASN A 144 -8.65 -11.09 -10.01
N ALA A 145 -8.25 -10.56 -8.86
CA ALA A 145 -9.17 -10.32 -7.75
C ALA A 145 -10.07 -9.10 -8.01
N ASP A 146 -11.30 -9.13 -7.49
CA ASP A 146 -12.27 -8.04 -7.66
C ASP A 146 -12.21 -6.97 -6.55
N ASN A 147 -11.59 -7.30 -5.41
CA ASN A 147 -11.46 -6.41 -4.26
C ASN A 147 -9.98 -6.12 -3.99
N TRP A 148 -9.46 -5.07 -4.62
CA TRP A 148 -8.08 -4.66 -4.43
C TRP A 148 -7.91 -3.88 -3.13
N ASN A 149 -6.96 -4.31 -2.30
CA ASN A 149 -6.54 -3.60 -1.10
C ASN A 149 -5.17 -2.94 -1.33
N MET A 150 -4.64 -2.29 -0.30
CA MET A 150 -3.35 -1.60 -0.32
C MET A 150 -2.21 -2.49 -0.85
N PHE A 151 -2.16 -3.76 -0.42
CA PHE A 151 -1.15 -4.72 -0.88
C PHE A 151 -1.31 -5.08 -2.36
N THR A 152 -2.54 -5.25 -2.83
CA THR A 152 -2.80 -5.55 -4.26
C THR A 152 -2.33 -4.42 -5.16
N TYR A 153 -2.70 -3.17 -4.85
CA TYR A 153 -2.23 -2.01 -5.63
C TYR A 153 -0.70 -1.88 -5.60
N THR A 154 -0.10 -2.00 -4.42
CA THR A 154 1.35 -1.86 -4.26
C THR A 154 2.09 -2.94 -5.05
N LEU A 155 1.72 -4.21 -4.88
CA LEU A 155 2.37 -5.32 -5.57
C LEU A 155 2.15 -5.25 -7.09
N MET A 156 0.94 -4.90 -7.53
CA MET A 156 0.61 -4.79 -8.94
C MET A 156 1.42 -3.68 -9.63
N GLY A 157 1.54 -2.51 -9.00
CA GLY A 157 2.35 -1.42 -9.54
C GLY A 157 3.81 -1.83 -9.74
N THR A 158 4.40 -2.52 -8.76
CA THR A 158 5.77 -3.06 -8.89
C THR A 158 5.88 -4.27 -9.82
N ALA A 159 4.76 -4.91 -10.18
CA ALA A 159 4.75 -6.06 -11.07
C ALA A 159 4.77 -5.67 -12.55
N PHE A 160 4.52 -4.40 -12.92
CA PHE A 160 4.49 -4.02 -14.34
C PHE A 160 5.79 -4.36 -15.10
N ILE A 161 6.97 -4.32 -14.46
CA ILE A 161 8.28 -4.65 -15.05
C ILE A 161 8.39 -6.09 -15.53
N ILE A 162 7.54 -6.99 -15.01
CA ILE A 162 7.52 -8.40 -15.42
C ILE A 162 6.40 -8.71 -16.41
N LEU A 163 5.59 -7.72 -16.77
CA LEU A 163 4.42 -7.87 -17.63
C LEU A 163 4.67 -7.27 -19.01
N LYS A 164 3.90 -7.74 -19.99
CA LYS A 164 3.91 -7.18 -21.35
C LYS A 164 3.14 -5.84 -21.38
N PRO A 165 3.43 -4.96 -22.34
CA PRO A 165 2.73 -3.69 -22.50
C PRO A 165 1.20 -3.78 -22.46
N ASP A 166 0.61 -4.75 -23.16
CA ASP A 166 -0.85 -4.91 -23.19
C ASP A 166 -1.43 -5.40 -21.85
N GLU A 167 -0.68 -6.21 -21.11
CA GLU A 167 -1.06 -6.64 -19.76
C GLU A 167 -1.01 -5.46 -18.79
N VAL A 168 0.02 -4.61 -18.87
CA VAL A 168 0.13 -3.39 -18.04
C VAL A 168 -1.04 -2.45 -18.30
N LYS A 169 -1.41 -2.22 -19.56
CA LYS A 169 -2.59 -1.40 -19.91
C LYS A 169 -3.87 -1.99 -19.33
N TYR A 170 -4.09 -3.29 -19.56
CA TYR A 170 -5.26 -4.00 -19.05
C TYR A 170 -5.39 -3.90 -17.52
N PHE A 171 -4.32 -4.20 -16.79
CA PHE A 171 -4.36 -4.20 -15.33
C PHE A 171 -4.42 -2.78 -14.74
N THR A 172 -3.85 -1.78 -15.41
CA THR A 172 -3.99 -0.37 -15.01
C THR A 172 -5.44 0.08 -15.14
N HIS A 173 -6.07 -0.17 -16.29
CA HIS A 173 -7.50 0.11 -16.51
C HIS A 173 -8.38 -0.59 -15.46
N ARG A 174 -8.09 -1.86 -15.17
CA ARG A 174 -8.80 -2.62 -14.13
C ARG A 174 -8.62 -2.00 -12.74
N ALA A 175 -7.40 -1.61 -12.38
CA ALA A 175 -7.09 -0.98 -11.11
C ALA A 175 -7.91 0.30 -10.90
N TYR A 176 -7.94 1.18 -11.91
CA TYR A 176 -8.70 2.41 -11.87
C TYR A 176 -10.21 2.15 -11.82
N SER A 177 -10.71 1.19 -12.60
CA SER A 177 -12.12 0.79 -12.57
C SER A 177 -12.57 0.29 -11.19
N ILE A 178 -11.75 -0.52 -10.52
CA ILE A 178 -12.01 -0.99 -9.16
C ILE A 178 -12.00 0.19 -8.17
N PHE A 179 -11.01 1.08 -8.28
CA PHE A 179 -10.93 2.28 -7.46
C PHE A 179 -12.18 3.15 -7.62
N LYS A 180 -12.61 3.46 -8.84
CA LYS A 180 -13.80 4.29 -9.13
C LYS A 180 -15.08 3.67 -8.56
N LYS A 181 -15.25 2.34 -8.69
CA LYS A 181 -16.40 1.62 -8.13
C LYS A 181 -16.51 1.73 -6.61
N SER A 182 -15.40 2.00 -5.91
CA SER A 182 -15.41 2.21 -4.46
C SER A 182 -16.08 3.53 -4.04
N LYS A 183 -16.35 4.47 -4.95
CA LYS A 183 -16.99 5.77 -4.69
C LYS A 183 -16.34 6.57 -3.55
N GLY A 184 -15.00 6.51 -3.43
CA GLY A 184 -14.27 7.22 -2.37
C GLY A 184 -14.41 6.60 -0.96
N MET A 185 -14.98 5.40 -0.85
CA MET A 185 -15.05 4.64 0.42
C MET A 185 -13.71 4.00 0.79
N MET A 186 -12.68 4.16 -0.03
CA MET A 186 -11.34 3.63 0.25
C MET A 186 -10.68 4.43 1.37
N ASN A 187 -9.90 3.75 2.21
CA ASN A 187 -9.09 4.45 3.20
C ASN A 187 -7.88 5.17 2.54
N ALA A 188 -7.23 6.05 3.30
CA ALA A 188 -6.08 6.81 2.82
C ALA A 188 -4.96 5.91 2.28
N GLN A 189 -4.65 4.79 2.94
CA GLN A 189 -3.58 3.88 2.50
C GLN A 189 -3.85 3.26 1.14
N VAL A 190 -5.09 2.82 0.87
CA VAL A 190 -5.45 2.27 -0.44
C VAL A 190 -5.38 3.36 -1.52
N THR A 191 -5.81 4.57 -1.20
CA THR A 191 -5.72 5.73 -2.10
C THR A 191 -4.27 6.04 -2.46
N THR A 192 -3.39 6.10 -1.45
CA THR A 192 -1.94 6.32 -1.65
C THR A 192 -1.33 5.20 -2.51
N SER A 193 -1.65 3.94 -2.25
CA SER A 193 -1.13 2.82 -3.06
C SER A 193 -1.67 2.81 -4.50
N ALA A 194 -2.90 3.26 -4.74
CA ALA A 194 -3.41 3.43 -6.09
C ALA A 194 -2.67 4.56 -6.83
N GLY A 195 -2.36 5.68 -6.14
CA GLY A 195 -1.49 6.73 -6.66
C GLY A 195 -0.07 6.23 -6.98
N ALA A 196 0.52 5.40 -6.12
CA ALA A 196 1.82 4.79 -6.37
C ALA A 196 1.82 3.84 -7.59
N LEU A 197 0.74 3.06 -7.77
CA LEU A 197 0.56 2.24 -8.98
C LEU A 197 0.49 3.11 -10.24
N ALA A 198 -0.26 4.22 -10.19
CA ALA A 198 -0.35 5.16 -11.31
C ALA A 198 1.01 5.75 -11.67
N VAL A 199 1.83 6.11 -10.68
CA VAL A 199 3.23 6.52 -10.91
C VAL A 199 4.04 5.41 -11.56
N ASN A 200 3.95 4.17 -11.07
CA ASN A 200 4.64 3.04 -11.68
C ASN A 200 4.21 2.77 -13.13
N PHE A 201 2.94 3.02 -13.46
CA PHE A 201 2.47 3.00 -14.84
C PHE A 201 3.16 4.09 -15.67
N LEU A 202 3.21 5.34 -15.19
CA LEU A 202 3.88 6.44 -15.92
C LEU A 202 5.34 6.11 -16.24
N ILE A 203 6.07 5.54 -15.27
CA ILE A 203 7.45 5.09 -15.45
C ILE A 203 7.55 4.01 -16.52
N TYR A 204 6.74 2.95 -16.38
CA TYR A 204 6.77 1.81 -17.28
C TYR A 204 6.44 2.24 -18.71
N ALA A 205 5.35 2.98 -18.88
CA ALA A 205 4.87 3.49 -20.16
C ALA A 205 5.93 4.35 -20.84
N TYR A 206 6.66 5.16 -20.06
CA TYR A 206 7.72 6.00 -20.59
C TYR A 206 8.91 5.17 -21.07
N ILE A 207 9.40 4.25 -20.24
CA ILE A 207 10.52 3.35 -20.61
C ILE A 207 10.19 2.51 -21.86
N HIS A 208 8.91 2.17 -22.06
CA HIS A 208 8.45 1.34 -23.16
C HIS A 208 7.91 2.16 -24.35
N ASN A 209 8.12 3.47 -24.37
CA ASN A 209 7.72 4.37 -25.46
C ASN A 209 6.25 4.28 -25.86
N PHE A 210 5.36 4.22 -24.86
CA PHE A 210 3.91 4.25 -25.10
C PHE A 210 3.50 5.56 -25.78
N ASP A 211 2.46 5.49 -26.61
CA ASP A 211 1.87 6.67 -27.25
C ASP A 211 1.22 7.56 -26.19
N LYS A 212 1.27 8.89 -26.37
CA LYS A 212 0.68 9.87 -25.46
C LYS A 212 -0.79 9.58 -25.11
N ARG A 213 -1.57 9.04 -26.05
CA ARG A 213 -2.98 8.64 -25.84
C ARG A 213 -3.14 7.55 -24.79
N GLU A 214 -2.14 6.68 -24.63
CA GLU A 214 -2.17 5.59 -23.65
C GLU A 214 -2.00 6.09 -22.20
N TYR A 215 -1.58 7.35 -22.00
CA TYR A 215 -1.47 7.96 -20.67
C TYR A 215 -2.77 8.60 -20.19
N GLN A 216 -3.73 8.83 -21.10
CA GLN A 216 -4.89 9.69 -20.85
C GLN A 216 -5.71 9.24 -19.63
N GLU A 217 -5.98 7.94 -19.52
CA GLU A 217 -6.73 7.40 -18.39
C GLU A 217 -6.02 7.63 -17.05
N THR A 218 -4.68 7.57 -17.05
CA THR A 218 -3.89 7.82 -15.83
C THR A 218 -3.94 9.30 -15.44
N PHE A 219 -3.98 10.21 -16.41
CA PHE A 219 -4.10 11.64 -16.15
C PHE A 219 -5.46 11.98 -15.52
N GLU A 220 -6.53 11.43 -16.08
CA GLU A 220 -7.90 11.54 -15.54
C GLU A 220 -7.99 10.93 -14.14
N PHE A 221 -7.35 9.79 -13.90
CA PHE A 221 -7.30 9.16 -12.58
C PHE A 221 -6.70 10.08 -11.51
N PHE A 222 -5.63 10.81 -11.82
CA PHE A 222 -5.05 11.76 -10.87
C PHE A 222 -5.97 12.94 -10.55
N GLU A 223 -6.84 13.35 -11.47
CA GLU A 223 -7.82 14.40 -11.22
C GLU A 223 -8.87 13.95 -10.19
N GLU A 224 -9.25 12.67 -10.22
CA GLU A 224 -10.20 12.05 -9.29
C GLU A 224 -9.63 11.81 -7.88
N LEU A 225 -8.30 11.78 -7.71
CA LEU A 225 -7.67 11.59 -6.40
C LEU A 225 -7.86 12.82 -5.49
N PRO A 226 -8.23 12.63 -4.21
CA PRO A 226 -8.41 13.74 -3.28
C PRO A 226 -7.09 14.51 -3.08
N MET A 227 -7.17 15.83 -2.95
CA MET A 227 -5.99 16.67 -2.73
C MET A 227 -5.56 16.60 -1.26
N THR A 228 -4.74 15.60 -0.94
CA THR A 228 -4.02 15.48 0.34
C THR A 228 -2.53 15.73 0.14
N ALA A 229 -1.77 15.91 1.23
CA ALA A 229 -0.32 16.09 1.15
C ALA A 229 0.35 14.88 0.47
N GLU A 230 -0.12 13.66 0.75
CA GLU A 230 0.37 12.41 0.16
C GLU A 230 0.08 12.33 -1.33
N ASN A 231 -1.04 12.89 -1.81
CA ASN A 231 -1.37 12.86 -3.23
C ASN A 231 -0.75 14.02 -4.01
N LEU A 232 -0.35 15.11 -3.34
CA LEU A 232 0.34 16.24 -3.97
C LEU A 232 1.64 15.79 -4.65
N ILE A 233 2.43 14.92 -4.01
CA ILE A 233 3.69 14.44 -4.59
C ILE A 233 3.44 13.69 -5.90
N TYR A 234 2.39 12.87 -5.98
CA TYR A 234 2.06 12.17 -7.22
C TYR A 234 1.60 13.11 -8.33
N ARG A 235 0.96 14.23 -8.00
CA ARG A 235 0.61 15.26 -8.98
C ARG A 235 1.85 16.00 -9.50
N ILE A 236 2.88 16.21 -8.69
CA ILE A 236 4.17 16.76 -9.15
C ILE A 236 4.82 15.79 -10.15
N ILE A 237 4.82 14.50 -9.84
CA ILE A 237 5.34 13.44 -10.73
C ILE A 237 4.54 13.40 -12.05
N LEU A 238 3.21 13.45 -11.98
CA LEU A 238 2.35 13.56 -13.15
C LEU A 238 2.75 14.74 -14.03
N LYS A 239 2.98 15.93 -13.44
CA LYS A 239 3.38 17.12 -14.19
C LYS A 239 4.71 16.94 -14.89
N TYR A 240 5.66 16.27 -14.26
CA TYR A 240 6.93 15.91 -14.90
C TYR A 240 6.72 14.99 -16.12
N TYR A 241 5.92 13.93 -16.01
CA TYR A 241 5.63 13.05 -17.15
C TYR A 241 4.83 13.74 -18.27
N GLN A 242 3.90 14.63 -17.92
CA GLN A 242 3.22 15.49 -18.90
C GLN A 242 4.24 16.37 -19.65
N ALA A 243 5.20 16.95 -18.94
CA ALA A 243 6.26 17.78 -19.53
C ALA A 243 7.15 16.98 -20.49
N LEU A 244 7.56 15.77 -20.10
CA LEU A 244 8.33 14.86 -20.96
C LEU A 244 7.60 14.52 -22.26
N LEU A 245 6.31 14.14 -22.19
CA LEU A 245 5.51 13.79 -23.37
C LEU A 245 5.24 14.99 -24.28
N ASN A 246 5.15 16.19 -23.71
CA ASN A 246 4.96 17.42 -24.45
C ASN A 246 6.27 18.07 -24.90
N GLN A 247 7.43 17.51 -24.52
CA GLN A 247 8.76 18.07 -24.78
C GLN A 247 8.89 19.52 -24.27
N SER A 248 8.23 19.85 -23.15
CA SER A 248 8.27 21.19 -22.54
C SER A 248 9.52 21.32 -21.68
N GLN A 249 10.61 21.84 -22.24
CA GLN A 249 11.90 21.92 -21.54
C GLN A 249 11.82 22.68 -20.21
N ASN A 250 11.09 23.80 -20.18
CA ASN A 250 10.91 24.60 -18.97
C ASN A 250 10.19 23.82 -17.86
N ASP A 251 9.17 23.03 -18.20
CA ASP A 251 8.44 22.24 -17.21
C ASP A 251 9.23 20.99 -16.79
N ILE A 252 9.99 20.39 -17.71
CA ILE A 252 10.92 19.29 -17.40
C ILE A 252 11.93 19.77 -16.35
N GLU A 253 12.51 20.95 -16.52
CA GLU A 253 13.47 21.52 -15.56
C GLU A 253 12.78 21.86 -14.22
N LYS A 254 11.63 22.52 -14.27
CA LYS A 254 10.88 22.94 -13.08
C LYS A 254 10.46 21.76 -12.20
N TYR A 255 9.85 20.74 -12.79
CA TYR A 255 9.37 19.58 -12.02
C TYR A 255 10.47 18.54 -11.79
N GLY A 256 11.42 18.41 -12.72
CA GLY A 256 12.52 17.47 -12.63
C GLY A 256 13.57 17.85 -11.57
N SER A 257 13.90 19.13 -11.41
CA SER A 257 14.87 19.60 -10.40
C SER A 257 14.47 19.22 -8.97
N ILE A 258 13.22 19.50 -8.60
CA ILE A 258 12.63 19.11 -7.30
C ILE A 258 12.84 17.63 -7.00
N LEU A 259 12.72 16.79 -8.03
CA LEU A 259 12.79 15.34 -7.91
C LEU A 259 14.24 14.81 -7.93
N LYS A 260 15.13 15.46 -8.68
CA LYS A 260 16.56 15.16 -8.75
C LYS A 260 17.26 15.40 -7.42
N ASP A 261 16.96 16.53 -6.77
CA ASP A 261 17.62 16.92 -5.51
C ASP A 261 17.32 15.93 -4.38
N GLU A 262 16.12 15.36 -4.37
CA GLU A 262 15.68 14.33 -3.39
C GLU A 262 16.16 12.91 -3.74
N LYS A 263 16.91 12.75 -4.85
CA LYS A 263 17.40 11.46 -5.37
C LYS A 263 16.29 10.42 -5.56
N PHE A 264 15.11 10.89 -5.97
CA PHE A 264 13.97 10.01 -6.17
C PHE A 264 14.04 9.42 -7.59
N PHE A 265 14.35 8.13 -7.71
CA PHE A 265 14.62 7.50 -9.01
C PHE A 265 13.36 7.27 -9.84
N CYS A 266 12.19 7.09 -9.22
CA CYS A 266 10.97 6.70 -9.92
C CYS A 266 10.39 7.82 -10.84
N VAL A 267 11.19 8.85 -11.08
CA VAL A 267 10.90 10.04 -11.89
C VAL A 267 12.12 10.50 -12.68
N LEU A 268 13.25 9.81 -12.55
CA LEU A 268 14.43 10.10 -13.35
C LEU A 268 14.52 9.03 -14.43
N GLN A 269 14.51 9.46 -15.68
CA GLN A 269 15.05 8.61 -16.72
C GLN A 269 16.53 8.42 -16.41
N ASP A 270 17.04 7.23 -16.72
CA ASP A 270 18.48 7.05 -16.72
C ASP A 270 19.02 8.15 -17.64
N ASP A 271 19.89 9.02 -17.12
CA ASP A 271 20.68 9.91 -17.97
C ASP A 271 21.30 9.00 -19.04
N ASN A 272 21.05 9.33 -20.31
CA ASN A 272 21.69 8.65 -21.44
C ASN A 272 23.20 8.55 -21.23
#